data_AF-A0A662BIB9-F1
#
_entry.id   AF-A0A662BIB9-F1
#
_cell.length_a   1.000
_cell.length_b   1.000
_cell.length_c   1.000
_cell.angle_alpha   90.00
_cell.angle_beta   90.00
_cell.angle_gamma   90.00
#
_symmetry.space_group_name_H-M   'P 1'
#
loop_
_entity.id
_entity.type
_entity.pdbx_description
1 polymer ?
#
loop_
_entity_poly.entity_id
_entity_poly.type
_entity_poly.pdbx_seq_one_letter_code
_entity_poly.pdbx_strand_id
1 'polypeptide(L)'
;MYIQNKTMSIEAKNINILAVNISEAKGTIKKPVSEIHLNESGVEGDAHAGKWHRQISLLAKESVDKFAVVAGRKIAYGEFAENITTEGMLLYEASPLDRFYC
;
A
#
# COMPACT_ATOMS: atom_id res chain seq x y z
N MET A 1 9.40 -35.12 22.13
CA MET A 1 8.62 -34.12 21.37
C MET A 1 9.01 -32.76 21.90
N TYR A 2 9.80 -31.99 21.14
CA TYR A 2 10.27 -30.68 21.58
C TYR A 2 9.36 -29.61 20.98
N ILE A 3 8.67 -28.86 21.83
CA ILE A 3 7.96 -27.64 21.46
C ILE A 3 8.90 -26.49 21.83
N GLN A 4 9.40 -25.76 20.84
CA GLN A 4 10.15 -24.54 21.07
C GLN A 4 9.19 -23.36 21.07
N ASN A 5 9.18 -22.58 22.15
CA ASN A 5 8.58 -21.25 22.15
C ASN A 5 9.49 -20.32 21.34
N LYS A 6 9.12 -20.06 20.10
CA LYS A 6 9.78 -19.05 19.26
C LYS A 6 9.24 -17.68 19.67
N THR A 7 9.92 -17.02 20.60
CA THR A 7 9.75 -15.58 20.80
C THR A 7 10.16 -14.90 19.49
N MET A 8 9.20 -14.46 18.68
CA MET A 8 9.47 -13.59 17.55
C MET A 8 9.88 -12.23 18.11
N SER A 9 11.18 -11.95 18.06
CA SER A 9 11.68 -10.58 18.17
C SER A 9 11.01 -9.75 17.07
N ILE A 10 10.25 -8.74 17.47
CA ILE A 10 9.61 -7.79 16.56
C ILE A 10 10.73 -6.85 16.10
N GLU A 11 11.55 -7.32 15.16
CA GLU A 11 12.47 -6.44 14.46
C GLU A 11 11.62 -5.54 13.56
N ALA A 12 11.72 -4.22 13.75
CA ALA A 12 10.97 -3.25 12.95
C ALA A 12 11.41 -3.43 11.49
N LYS A 13 10.50 -3.91 10.63
CA LYS A 13 10.73 -3.96 9.19
C LYS A 13 10.66 -2.53 8.66
N ASN A 14 11.75 -2.06 8.07
CA ASN A 14 11.75 -0.78 7.37
C ASN A 14 10.92 -0.93 6.08
N ILE A 15 9.91 -0.09 5.94
CA ILE A 15 9.08 0.00 4.74
C ILE A 15 9.33 1.36 4.11
N ASN A 16 9.71 1.36 2.84
CA ASN A 16 9.90 2.58 2.08
C ASN A 16 8.62 2.91 1.31
N ILE A 17 8.25 4.19 1.28
CA ILE A 17 7.22 4.71 0.38
C ILE A 17 7.90 5.10 -0.92
N LEU A 18 7.53 4.46 -2.03
CA LEU A 18 8.10 4.73 -3.35
C LEU A 18 7.30 5.79 -4.12
N ALA A 19 5.98 5.80 -3.94
CA ALA A 19 5.08 6.74 -4.58
C ALA A 19 3.79 6.90 -3.77
N VAL A 20 3.18 8.06 -3.93
CA VAL A 20 1.83 8.36 -3.46
C VAL A 20 0.98 8.83 -4.63
N ASN A 21 -0.26 8.36 -4.70
CA ASN A 21 -1.12 8.52 -5.86
C ASN A 21 -2.55 8.91 -5.47
N ILE A 22 -3.17 9.76 -6.28
CA ILE A 22 -4.59 10.17 -6.14
C ILE A 22 -5.32 10.07 -7.47
N SER A 23 -6.65 9.93 -7.40
CA SER A 23 -7.55 10.00 -8.55
C SER A 23 -8.57 11.12 -8.33
N GLU A 24 -8.75 12.01 -9.31
CA GLU A 24 -9.77 13.08 -9.24
C GLU A 24 -11.20 12.56 -9.42
N ALA A 25 -11.38 11.38 -10.06
CA ALA A 25 -12.68 10.78 -10.31
C ALA A 25 -12.70 9.27 -10.07
N LYS A 26 -13.83 8.73 -9.62
CA LYS A 26 -14.02 7.28 -9.41
C LYS A 26 -13.93 6.52 -10.73
N GLY A 27 -13.37 5.31 -10.69
CA GLY A 27 -13.19 4.46 -11.87
C GLY A 27 -12.05 4.90 -12.79
N THR A 28 -11.24 5.87 -12.37
CA THR A 28 -10.01 6.28 -13.08
C THR A 28 -8.77 5.73 -12.38
N ILE A 29 -7.69 5.56 -13.15
CA ILE A 29 -6.38 5.24 -12.58
C ILE A 29 -5.92 6.39 -11.66
N LYS A 30 -5.23 6.05 -10.57
CA LYS A 30 -4.57 7.06 -9.75
C LYS A 30 -3.28 7.52 -10.45
N LYS A 31 -2.89 8.76 -10.23
CA LYS A 31 -1.67 9.35 -10.77
C LYS A 31 -0.72 9.71 -9.65
N PRO A 32 0.60 9.55 -9.84
CA PRO A 32 1.60 9.98 -8.86
C PRO A 32 1.52 11.48 -8.57
N VAL A 33 1.67 11.83 -7.29
CA VAL A 33 1.81 13.20 -6.79
C VAL A 33 3.03 13.30 -5.87
N SER A 34 3.50 14.51 -5.59
CA SER A 34 4.68 14.72 -4.73
C SER A 34 4.41 14.39 -3.26
N GLU A 35 3.17 14.60 -2.81
CA GLU A 35 2.75 14.38 -1.43
C GLU A 35 1.24 14.12 -1.36
N ILE A 36 0.80 13.51 -0.26
CA ILE A 36 -0.60 13.34 0.09
C ILE A 36 -0.81 13.75 1.54
N HIS A 37 -2.00 14.26 1.85
CA HIS A 37 -2.42 14.57 3.22
C HIS A 37 -3.44 13.52 3.68
N LEU A 38 -3.18 12.89 4.82
CA LEU A 38 -4.06 11.88 5.40
C LEU A 38 -4.95 12.50 6.49
N ASN A 39 -6.24 12.19 6.47
CA ASN A 39 -7.19 12.61 7.49
C ASN A 39 -8.18 11.47 7.83
N GLU A 40 -9.16 11.74 8.70
CA GLU A 40 -10.16 10.76 9.15
C GLU A 40 -11.05 10.20 8.02
N SER A 41 -11.01 10.79 6.82
CA SER A 41 -11.73 10.34 5.63
C SER A 41 -10.83 9.68 4.58
N GLY A 42 -9.52 9.54 4.83
CA GLY A 42 -8.55 8.96 3.89
C GLY A 42 -7.59 9.99 3.30
N VAL A 43 -7.31 9.89 2.01
CA VAL A 43 -6.41 10.82 1.29
C VAL A 43 -7.18 12.05 0.83
N GLU A 44 -6.77 13.24 1.26
CA GLU A 44 -7.36 14.50 0.82
C GLU A 44 -7.27 14.66 -0.70
N GLY A 45 -8.39 15.06 -1.34
CA GLY A 45 -8.48 15.22 -2.79
C GLY A 45 -8.67 13.91 -3.57
N ASP A 46 -8.64 12.73 -2.93
CA ASP A 46 -8.90 11.48 -3.63
C ASP A 46 -10.40 11.20 -3.79
N ALA A 47 -10.81 10.73 -4.97
CA ALA A 47 -12.21 10.40 -5.28
C ALA A 47 -12.83 9.29 -4.40
N HIS A 48 -12.01 8.54 -3.66
CA HIS A 48 -12.46 7.51 -2.72
C HIS A 48 -12.43 7.97 -1.25
N ALA A 49 -12.04 9.21 -0.97
CA ALA A 49 -12.11 9.77 0.37
C ALA A 49 -13.57 9.78 0.87
N GLY A 50 -13.76 9.49 2.16
CA GLY A 50 -15.04 9.55 2.85
C GLY A 50 -15.12 8.68 4.10
N LYS A 51 -16.31 8.68 4.71
CA LYS A 51 -16.60 7.92 5.93
C LYS A 51 -16.97 6.47 5.63
N TRP A 52 -15.97 5.62 5.48
CA TRP A 52 -16.12 4.18 5.24
C TRP A 52 -14.85 3.42 5.63
N HIS A 53 -14.83 2.09 5.47
CA HIS A 53 -13.78 1.24 6.05
C HIS A 53 -12.53 1.04 5.18
N ARG A 54 -12.51 1.40 3.90
CA ARG A 54 -11.32 1.25 3.02
C ARG A 54 -10.80 2.60 2.55
N GLN A 55 -10.36 3.42 3.50
CA GLN A 55 -10.06 4.83 3.25
C GLN A 55 -8.74 5.05 2.49
N ILE A 56 -7.81 4.11 2.60
CA ILE A 56 -6.48 4.19 2.00
C ILE A 56 -6.15 2.80 1.42
N SER A 57 -5.62 2.77 0.21
CA SER A 57 -5.10 1.55 -0.41
C SER A 57 -3.57 1.56 -0.44
N LEU A 58 -2.96 0.43 -0.06
CA LEU A 58 -1.52 0.21 -0.17
C LEU A 58 -1.26 -0.94 -1.16
N LEU A 59 -0.17 -0.87 -1.90
CA LEU A 59 0.30 -1.97 -2.75
C LEU A 59 1.83 -2.05 -2.71
N ALA A 60 2.34 -3.27 -2.54
CA ALA A 60 3.77 -3.51 -2.43
C ALA A 60 4.39 -3.71 -3.83
N LYS A 61 5.54 -3.09 -4.07
CA LYS A 61 6.34 -3.26 -5.30
C LYS A 61 6.59 -4.73 -5.60
N GLU A 62 6.81 -5.54 -4.57
CA GLU A 62 7.02 -6.99 -4.64
C GLU A 62 5.82 -7.72 -5.27
N SER A 63 4.60 -7.21 -5.11
CA SER A 63 3.39 -7.75 -5.76
C SER A 63 3.23 -7.22 -7.18
N VAL A 64 3.54 -5.94 -7.39
CA VAL A 64 3.51 -5.30 -8.72
C VAL A 64 4.51 -5.97 -9.67
N ASP A 65 5.73 -6.24 -9.20
CA ASP A 65 6.79 -6.86 -10.00
C ASP A 65 6.41 -8.27 -10.45
N LYS A 66 5.80 -9.07 -9.55
CA LYS A 66 5.28 -10.41 -9.91
C LYS A 66 4.27 -10.31 -11.04
N PHE A 67 3.34 -9.37 -10.96
CA PHE A 67 2.35 -9.15 -12.02
C PHE A 67 2.98 -8.61 -13.30
N ALA A 68 3.95 -7.70 -13.21
CA ALA A 68 4.64 -7.10 -14.35
C ALA A 68 5.32 -8.15 -15.24
N VAL A 69 5.92 -9.18 -14.61
CA VAL A 69 6.50 -10.32 -15.35
C VAL A 69 5.42 -11.08 -16.11
N VAL A 70 4.30 -11.40 -15.46
CA VAL A 70 3.18 -12.14 -16.09
C VAL A 70 2.54 -11.33 -17.21
N ALA A 71 2.39 -10.01 -17.01
CA ALA A 71 1.81 -9.09 -17.98
C ALA A 71 2.77 -8.73 -19.14
N GLY A 72 4.07 -9.08 -19.03
CA GLY A 72 5.08 -8.76 -20.03
C GLY A 72 5.35 -7.25 -20.19
N ARG A 73 5.02 -6.43 -19.20
CA ARG A 73 5.26 -4.99 -19.23
C ARG A 73 5.47 -4.40 -17.85
N LYS A 74 6.11 -3.23 -17.81
CA LYS A 74 6.16 -2.41 -16.59
C LYS A 74 4.76 -1.86 -16.27
N ILE A 75 4.46 -1.83 -14.98
CA ILE A 75 3.24 -1.24 -14.42
C ILE A 75 3.63 0.10 -13.80
N ALA A 76 2.88 1.15 -14.11
CA ALA A 76 3.11 2.46 -13.52
C ALA A 76 2.51 2.55 -12.11
N TYR A 77 3.05 3.42 -11.27
CA TYR A 77 2.45 3.70 -9.96
C TYR A 77 1.06 4.32 -10.12
N GLY A 78 0.12 3.87 -9.28
CA GLY A 78 -1.29 4.27 -9.30
C GLY A 78 -2.15 3.52 -10.32
N GLU A 79 -1.55 2.70 -11.19
CA GLU A 79 -2.27 1.95 -12.23
C GLU A 79 -3.20 0.88 -11.63
N PHE A 80 -2.86 0.37 -10.45
CA PHE A 80 -3.72 -0.53 -9.66
C PHE A 80 -4.66 0.20 -8.70
N ALA A 81 -4.78 1.53 -8.83
CA ALA A 81 -5.56 2.38 -7.95
C ALA A 81 -5.14 2.28 -6.47
N GLU A 82 -3.86 2.06 -6.20
CA GLU A 82 -3.25 2.19 -4.87
C GLU A 82 -2.97 3.66 -4.52
N ASN A 83 -3.24 4.08 -3.29
CA ASN A 83 -2.83 5.39 -2.79
C ASN A 83 -1.34 5.44 -2.48
N ILE A 84 -0.78 4.34 -1.96
CA ILE A 84 0.61 4.28 -1.50
C ILE A 84 1.27 3.03 -2.09
N THR A 85 2.36 3.22 -2.82
CA THR A 85 3.21 2.13 -3.28
C THR A 85 4.37 1.97 -2.31
N THR A 86 4.55 0.77 -1.74
CA THR A 86 5.57 0.49 -0.73
C THR A 86 6.63 -0.50 -1.21
N GLU A 87 7.76 -0.58 -0.51
CA GLU A 87 8.79 -1.62 -0.66
C GLU A 87 9.34 -2.03 0.71
N GLY A 88 9.76 -3.28 0.86
CA GLY A 88 10.38 -3.81 2.08
C GLY A 88 9.46 -4.75 2.88
N MET A 89 8.24 -4.99 2.40
CA MET A 89 7.28 -5.91 3.03
C MET A 89 6.29 -6.48 2.02
N LEU A 90 6.03 -7.79 2.15
CA LEU A 90 4.91 -8.45 1.49
C LEU A 90 3.59 -8.04 2.19
N LEU A 91 2.94 -6.99 1.69
CA LEU A 91 1.72 -6.44 2.32
C LEU A 91 0.56 -7.44 2.44
N TYR A 92 0.48 -8.46 1.59
CA TYR A 92 -0.56 -9.49 1.71
C TYR A 92 -0.36 -10.41 2.94
N GLU A 93 0.76 -10.30 3.64
CA GLU A 93 1.01 -10.98 4.91
C GLU A 93 0.55 -10.14 6.11
N ALA A 94 0.14 -8.88 5.89
CA ALA A 94 -0.39 -8.03 6.95
C ALA A 94 -1.73 -8.57 7.48
N SER A 95 -1.92 -8.46 8.79
CA SER A 95 -3.14 -8.86 9.47
C SER A 95 -4.02 -7.64 9.77
N PRO A 96 -5.35 -7.82 9.90
CA PRO A 96 -6.20 -6.77 10.46
C PRO A 96 -5.63 -6.27 11.79
N LEU A 97 -5.67 -4.95 11.99
CA LEU A 97 -5.14 -4.24 13.16
C LEU A 97 -3.61 -4.06 13.20
N ASP A 98 -2.86 -4.53 12.20
CA ASP A 98 -1.46 -4.13 12.04
C ASP A 98 -1.36 -2.61 11.90
N ARG A 99 -0.28 -2.05 12.46
CA ARG A 99 -0.04 -0.60 12.50
C ARG A 99 1.24 -0.25 11.78
N PHE A 100 1.13 0.67 10.84
CA PHE A 100 2.25 1.24 10.10
C PHE A 100 2.50 2.65 10.64
N TYR A 101 3.77 2.97 10.89
CA TYR A 101 4.20 4.26 11.39
C TYR A 101 5.23 4.84 10.41
N CYS A 102 5.14 6.14 10.15
CA CYS A 102 6.09 6.91 9.35
C CYS A 102 6.81 7.93 10.22
#